data_AF-A0A251Q449-F1
#
_entry.id   AF-A0A251Q449-F1
#
_cell.length_a   1.000
_cell.length_b   1.000
_cell.length_c   1.000
_cell.angle_alpha   90.00
_cell.angle_beta   90.00
_cell.angle_gamma   90.00
#
_symmetry.space_group_name_H-M   'P 1'
#
loop_
_entity.id
_entity.type
_entity.pdbx_description
1 polymer ?
#
loop_
_entity_poly.entity_id
_entity_poly.type
_entity_poly.pdbx_seq_one_letter_code
_entity_poly.pdbx_strand_id
1 'polypeptide(L)'
;MIHNLNHLELRTGFTQYDLVGMAALLKLCPNLETKMLDYLFKIEEDETLSEGLSSKPVELSMPSLKQVSVTSYTGTEDEVNFMKILSTQGVALEKIILVRGHVGAKSRVQMVLYRNAY
;
A
#
# COMPACT_ATOMS: atom_id res chain seq x y z
N MET A 1 18.06 -1.69 11.11
CA MET A 1 16.93 -0.76 10.90
C MET A 1 17.44 0.40 10.06
N ILE A 2 16.63 0.85 9.10
CA ILE A 2 16.95 1.95 8.18
C ILE A 2 16.24 3.20 8.69
N HIS A 3 16.91 3.96 9.54
CA HIS A 3 16.30 5.11 10.23
C HIS A 3 16.23 6.38 9.39
N ASN A 4 16.99 6.44 8.29
CA ASN A 4 17.08 7.63 7.44
C ASN A 4 16.15 7.54 6.22
N LEU A 5 15.37 6.47 6.10
CA LEU A 5 14.41 6.30 5.00
C LEU A 5 13.06 6.87 5.41
N ASN A 6 12.75 8.01 4.82
CA ASN A 6 11.54 8.79 5.01
C ASN A 6 10.58 8.72 3.80
N HIS A 7 11.08 8.27 2.64
CA HIS A 7 10.30 8.03 1.42
C HIS A 7 10.61 6.67 0.81
N LEU A 8 9.57 5.94 0.37
CA LEU A 8 9.70 4.62 -0.25
C LEU A 8 8.74 4.47 -1.42
N GLU A 9 9.27 4.06 -2.57
CA GLU A 9 8.48 3.75 -3.77
C GLU A 9 8.58 2.26 -4.09
N LEU A 10 7.45 1.60 -4.33
CA LEU A 10 7.39 0.19 -4.69
C LEU A 10 6.39 -0.03 -5.83
N ARG A 11 6.69 -1.00 -6.68
CA ARG A 11 5.71 -1.60 -7.59
C ARG A 11 5.09 -2.83 -6.93
N THR A 12 3.78 -2.98 -7.04
CA THR A 12 3.04 -4.06 -6.34
C THR A 12 1.77 -4.44 -7.08
N GLY A 13 1.39 -5.72 -7.01
CA GLY A 13 0.06 -6.22 -7.35
C GLY A 13 -0.91 -6.25 -6.17
N PHE A 14 -0.49 -5.81 -4.97
CA PHE A 14 -1.26 -5.85 -3.71
C PHE A 14 -1.64 -7.24 -3.20
N THR A 15 -1.04 -8.29 -3.76
CA THR A 15 -1.34 -9.67 -3.36
C THR A 15 -0.85 -9.94 -1.94
N GLN A 16 -1.34 -11.03 -1.34
CA GLN A 16 -0.93 -11.39 0.03
C GLN A 16 0.60 -11.52 0.18
N TYR A 17 1.29 -12.00 -0.85
CA TYR A 17 2.76 -12.03 -0.91
C TYR A 17 3.39 -10.66 -0.80
N ASP A 18 2.93 -9.74 -1.63
CA ASP A 18 3.41 -8.37 -1.65
C ASP A 18 3.19 -7.73 -0.30
N LEU A 19 2.02 -7.94 0.32
CA LEU A 19 1.69 -7.41 1.64
C LEU A 19 2.62 -7.96 2.74
N VAL A 20 2.94 -9.25 2.72
CA VAL A 20 3.91 -9.86 3.66
C VAL A 20 5.30 -9.26 3.47
N GLY A 21 5.76 -9.12 2.22
CA GLY A 21 7.03 -8.46 1.91
C GLY A 21 7.06 -7.01 2.38
N MET A 22 5.98 -6.26 2.14
CA MET A 22 5.83 -4.89 2.62
C MET A 22 5.83 -4.79 4.14
N ALA A 23 5.17 -5.72 4.85
CA ALA A 23 5.16 -5.76 6.30
C ALA A 23 6.60 -5.89 6.86
N ALA A 24 7.38 -6.79 6.26
CA ALA A 24 8.79 -6.97 6.61
C ALA A 24 9.61 -5.69 6.35
N LEU A 25 9.42 -5.04 5.20
CA LEU A 25 10.12 -3.79 4.87
C LEU A 25 9.76 -2.64 5.81
N LEU A 26 8.48 -2.48 6.14
CA LEU A 26 8.00 -1.42 7.03
C LEU A 26 8.55 -1.56 8.45
N LYS A 27 8.68 -2.80 8.96
CA LYS A 27 9.36 -3.08 10.24
C LYS A 27 10.81 -2.60 10.26
N LEU A 28 11.47 -2.56 9.11
CA LEU A 28 12.85 -2.07 9.01
C LEU A 28 12.93 -0.54 8.90
N CYS A 29 11.84 0.15 8.56
CA CYS A 29 11.81 1.57 8.24
C CYS A 29 10.78 2.34 9.12
N PRO A 30 10.99 2.41 10.45
CA PRO A 30 10.00 2.98 11.37
C PRO A 30 9.72 4.48 11.16
N ASN A 31 10.65 5.20 10.53
CA ASN A 31 10.55 6.65 10.26
C ASN A 31 9.96 6.98 8.89
N LEU A 32 9.46 5.98 8.16
CA LEU A 32 8.89 6.18 6.84
C LEU A 32 7.65 7.08 6.93
N GLU A 33 7.69 8.25 6.28
CA GLU A 33 6.60 9.22 6.31
C GLU A 33 5.75 9.18 5.04
N THR A 34 6.37 8.93 3.88
CA THR A 34 5.70 8.89 2.58
C THR A 34 5.94 7.57 1.86
N LYS A 35 4.88 6.97 1.33
CA LYS A 35 4.96 5.76 0.51
C LYS A 35 4.24 5.95 -0.82
N MET A 36 4.88 5.58 -1.92
CA MET A 36 4.28 5.55 -3.25
C MET A 36 4.22 4.10 -3.75
N LEU A 37 3.05 3.68 -4.18
CA LEU A 37 2.76 2.35 -4.67
C LEU A 37 2.25 2.47 -6.10
N ASP A 38 2.96 1.86 -7.03
CA ASP A 38 2.55 1.79 -8.42
C ASP A 38 2.03 0.40 -8.72
N TYR A 39 0.81 0.32 -9.26
CA TYR A 39 0.20 -0.96 -9.59
C TYR A 39 0.99 -1.65 -10.70
N LEU A 40 1.45 -2.87 -10.43
CA LEU A 40 2.06 -3.75 -11.41
C LEU A 40 0.98 -4.74 -11.89
N PHE A 41 0.57 -4.60 -13.16
CA PHE A 41 -0.29 -5.60 -13.80
C PHE A 41 0.51 -6.90 -13.94
N LYS A 42 0.21 -7.90 -13.10
CA LYS A 42 0.80 -9.24 -13.21
C LYS A 42 0.02 -10.04 -14.27
N ILE A 43 0.75 -10.69 -15.19
CA ILE A 43 0.18 -11.56 -16.24
C ILE A 43 0.07 -13.02 -15.75
N GLU A 44 0.79 -13.36 -14.68
CA GLU A 44 0.90 -14.72 -14.13
C GLU A 44 0.29 -14.80 -12.73
N GLU A 45 -0.33 -15.94 -12.41
CA GLU A 45 -0.81 -16.25 -11.06
C GLU A 45 0.39 -16.33 -10.10
N ASP A 46 0.29 -15.68 -8.96
CA ASP A 46 1.29 -15.83 -7.90
C ASP A 46 1.33 -17.31 -7.45
N GLU A 47 2.51 -17.80 -7.05
CA GLU A 47 2.64 -19.09 -6.37
C GLU A 47 1.70 -19.14 -5.14
N THR A 48 1.40 -20.31 -4.57
CA THR A 48 0.51 -20.39 -3.39
C THR A 48 1.28 -20.27 -2.07
N LEU A 49 0.83 -19.37 -1.18
CA LEU A 49 1.52 -19.18 0.10
C LEU A 49 1.39 -20.47 0.90
N SER A 50 2.44 -20.86 1.63
CA SER A 50 2.32 -21.95 2.57
C SER A 50 1.16 -21.66 3.55
N GLU A 51 0.41 -22.69 3.93
CA GLU A 51 -0.84 -22.55 4.70
C GLU A 51 -0.68 -21.70 5.98
N GLY A 52 0.51 -21.73 6.59
CA GLY A 52 0.85 -20.94 7.78
C GLY A 52 1.03 -19.43 7.56
N LEU A 53 1.29 -18.99 6.32
CA LEU A 53 1.37 -17.58 5.93
C LEU A 53 0.06 -17.09 5.28
N SER A 54 -0.65 -17.99 4.60
CA SER A 54 -1.95 -17.70 3.97
C SER A 54 -3.04 -17.37 5.00
N SER A 55 -3.03 -18.02 6.17
CA SER A 55 -4.08 -17.88 7.19
C SER A 55 -3.90 -16.72 8.17
N LYS A 56 -2.75 -16.04 8.19
CA LYS A 56 -2.49 -14.97 9.17
C LYS A 56 -2.82 -13.59 8.61
N PRO A 57 -3.51 -12.74 9.39
CA PRO A 57 -3.71 -11.34 8.99
C PRO A 57 -2.35 -10.64 8.88
N VAL A 58 -2.19 -9.81 7.85
CA VAL A 58 -0.96 -9.03 7.67
C VAL A 58 -1.00 -7.81 8.59
N GLU A 59 0.05 -7.66 9.40
CA GLU A 59 0.26 -6.50 10.27
C GLU A 59 1.34 -5.58 9.70
N LEU A 60 0.92 -4.38 9.31
CA LEU A 60 1.77 -3.32 8.81
C LEU A 60 2.09 -2.34 9.95
N SER A 61 3.30 -2.42 10.48
CA SER A 61 3.79 -1.44 11.46
C SER A 61 4.21 -0.16 10.74
N MET A 62 3.41 0.90 10.89
CA MET A 62 3.58 2.16 10.15
C MET A 62 3.48 3.38 11.08
N PRO A 63 4.30 3.45 12.15
CA PRO A 63 4.09 4.41 13.24
C PRO A 63 4.25 5.88 12.82
N SER A 64 4.98 6.15 11.74
CA SER A 64 5.26 7.51 11.26
C SER A 64 4.67 7.80 9.87
N LEU A 65 3.93 6.85 9.29
CA LEU A 65 3.49 6.95 7.89
C LEU A 65 2.30 7.90 7.77
N LYS A 66 2.55 9.09 7.21
CA LYS A 66 1.57 10.17 7.06
C LYS A 66 0.84 10.11 5.73
N GLN A 67 1.54 9.75 4.65
CA GLN A 67 0.99 9.77 3.31
C GLN A 67 1.24 8.46 2.56
N VAL A 68 0.18 7.94 1.93
CA VAL A 68 0.26 6.86 0.94
C VAL A 68 -0.30 7.35 -0.39
N SER A 69 0.44 7.13 -1.48
CA SER A 69 -0.04 7.35 -2.84
C SER A 69 -0.10 6.02 -3.58
N VAL A 70 -1.25 5.72 -4.19
CA VAL A 70 -1.43 4.58 -5.09
C VAL A 70 -1.66 5.11 -6.50
N THR A 71 -0.73 4.81 -7.41
CA THR A 71 -0.88 5.13 -8.83
C THR A 71 -1.48 3.96 -9.58
N SER A 72 -2.18 4.31 -10.66
CA SER A 72 -2.88 3.34 -11.50
C SER A 72 -3.96 2.55 -10.74
N TYR A 73 -4.61 3.18 -9.75
CA TYR A 73 -5.65 2.56 -8.94
C TYR A 73 -6.83 2.13 -9.80
N THR A 74 -7.22 0.85 -9.72
CA THR A 74 -8.32 0.28 -10.52
C THR A 74 -9.54 -0.13 -9.70
N GLY A 75 -9.39 -0.30 -8.39
CA GLY A 75 -10.43 -0.75 -7.48
C GLY A 75 -10.56 -2.27 -7.38
N THR A 76 -9.47 -3.01 -7.65
CA THR A 76 -9.41 -4.47 -7.47
C THR A 76 -9.64 -4.88 -6.01
N GLU A 77 -9.99 -6.14 -5.78
CA GLU A 77 -10.21 -6.65 -4.43
C GLU A 77 -8.96 -6.50 -3.55
N ASP A 78 -7.77 -6.77 -4.09
CA ASP A 78 -6.50 -6.62 -3.40
C ASP A 78 -6.22 -5.15 -3.00
N GLU A 79 -6.46 -4.21 -3.91
CA GLU A 79 -6.33 -2.78 -3.63
C GLU A 79 -7.32 -2.32 -2.55
N VAL A 80 -8.57 -2.78 -2.62
CA VAL A 80 -9.60 -2.47 -1.62
C VAL A 80 -9.23 -3.07 -0.26
N ASN A 81 -8.71 -4.30 -0.24
CA ASN A 81 -8.22 -4.94 0.97
C ASN A 81 -7.05 -4.15 1.59
N PHE A 82 -6.10 -3.71 0.76
CA PHE A 82 -5.01 -2.86 1.21
C PHE A 82 -5.52 -1.52 1.80
N MET A 83 -6.52 -0.88 1.19
CA MET A 83 -7.16 0.33 1.74
C MET A 83 -7.81 0.08 3.10
N LYS A 84 -8.45 -1.08 3.30
CA LYS A 84 -9.00 -1.48 4.61
C LYS A 84 -7.89 -1.60 5.65
N ILE A 85 -6.77 -2.23 5.31
CA ILE A 85 -5.60 -2.35 6.20
C ILE A 85 -5.04 -0.96 6.58
N LEU A 86 -4.89 -0.05 5.61
CA LEU A 86 -4.43 1.32 5.91
C LEU A 86 -5.38 2.05 6.85
N SER A 87 -6.69 1.87 6.65
CA SER A 87 -7.71 2.50 7.47
C SER A 87 -7.69 1.99 8.91
N THR A 88 -7.47 0.68 9.10
CA THR A 88 -7.46 0.05 10.44
C THR A 88 -6.14 0.23 11.18
N GLN A 89 -5.00 0.10 10.49
CA GLN A 89 -3.67 0.04 11.12
C GLN A 89 -2.86 1.33 10.97
N GLY A 90 -3.19 2.20 10.01
CA GLY A 90 -2.45 3.42 9.70
C GLY A 90 -2.70 4.58 10.67
N VAL A 91 -2.33 4.43 11.94
CA VAL A 91 -2.65 5.40 13.00
C VAL A 91 -2.13 6.82 12.74
N ALA A 92 -0.99 6.96 12.07
CA ALA A 92 -0.38 8.23 11.71
C ALA A 92 -0.78 8.73 10.31
N LEU A 93 -1.59 7.98 9.56
CA LEU A 93 -1.97 8.37 8.20
C LEU A 93 -2.87 9.60 8.24
N GLU A 94 -2.43 10.65 7.57
CA GLU A 94 -3.17 11.89 7.38
C GLU A 94 -3.87 11.89 6.01
N LYS A 95 -3.25 11.26 5.00
CA LYS A 95 -3.65 11.40 3.61
C LYS A 95 -3.41 10.15 2.78
N ILE A 96 -4.42 9.75 2.01
CA ILE A 96 -4.31 8.72 0.97
C ILE A 96 -4.61 9.37 -0.38
N ILE A 97 -3.71 9.20 -1.34
CA ILE A 97 -3.85 9.71 -2.71
C ILE A 97 -4.06 8.51 -3.63
N LEU A 98 -5.19 8.47 -4.31
CA LEU A 98 -5.48 7.47 -5.33
C LEU A 98 -5.48 8.15 -6.69
N VAL A 99 -4.58 7.73 -7.58
CA VAL A 99 -4.50 8.24 -8.95
C VAL A 99 -5.01 7.15 -9.88
N ARG A 100 -6.13 7.40 -10.55
CA ARG A 100 -6.69 6.43 -11.49
C ARG A 100 -5.83 6.36 -12.75
N GLY A 101 -5.47 5.15 -13.16
CA GLY A 101 -4.81 4.91 -14.45
C GLY A 101 -5.87 4.84 -15.56
N HIS A 102 -5.73 5.65 -16.61
CA HIS A 102 -6.54 5.51 -17.83
C HIS A 102 -5.64 5.09 -19.00
N VAL A 103 -6.09 4.08 -19.75
CA VAL A 103 -5.59 3.81 -21.10
C VAL A 103 -6.23 4.86 -22.02
N GLY A 104 -5.42 5.78 -22.54
CA GLY A 104 -5.84 6.79 -23.51
C GLY A 104 -5.87 8.22 -22.96
N ALA A 105 -5.39 9.16 -23.78
CA ALA A 105 -5.18 10.56 -23.45
C ALA A 105 -6.48 11.30 -23.06
N LYS A 106 -6.87 11.26 -21.78
CA LYS A 106 -7.74 12.26 -21.13
C LYS A 106 -7.78 12.05 -19.61
N SER A 107 -7.40 13.11 -18.91
CA SER A 107 -7.59 13.46 -17.49
C SER A 107 -7.24 12.41 -16.42
N ARG A 108 -6.11 12.63 -15.73
CA ARG A 108 -5.81 11.99 -14.43
C ARG A 108 -6.84 12.46 -13.40
N VAL A 109 -7.67 11.54 -12.92
CA VAL A 109 -8.51 11.80 -11.75
C VAL A 109 -7.72 11.41 -10.52
N GLN A 110 -7.45 12.40 -9.67
CA GLN A 110 -6.82 12.22 -8.37
C GLN A 110 -7.90 12.30 -7.29
N MET A 111 -8.09 11.22 -6.55
CA MET A 111 -8.92 11.21 -5.36
C MET A 111 -8.01 11.32 -4.14
N VAL A 112 -8.32 12.25 -3.25
CA VAL A 112 -7.57 12.44 -2.00
C VAL A 112 -8.53 12.17 -0.85
N LEU A 113 -8.21 11.16 -0.04
CA LEU A 113 -8.93 10.84 1.18
C LEU A 113 -8.11 11.34 2.36
N TYR A 114 -8.75 12.16 3.21
CA TYR A 114 -8.16 12.62 4.46
C TYR A 114 -8.71 11.80 5.60
N ARG A 115 -7.83 11.37 6.52
CA ARG A 115 -8.25 10.75 7.76
C ARG A 115 -8.56 11.86 8.76
N ASN A 116 -9.83 12.06 9.09
CA ASN A 116 -10.20 12.96 10.18
C ASN A 116 -9.83 12.29 11.51
N ALA A 117 -8.94 12.90 12.27
CA ALA A 117 -8.71 12.55 13.66
C ALA A 117 -9.94 12.98 14.47
N TYR A 118 -10.70 12.01 14.99
CA TYR A 118 -11.73 12.24 16.00
C TYR A 118 -11.12 12.08 17.39
#